data_AF-A0A605YBE9-F1
#
_entry.id   AF-A0A605YBE9-F1
#
_cell.length_a   1.000
_cell.length_b   1.000
_cell.length_c   1.000
_cell.angle_alpha   90.00
_cell.angle_beta   90.00
_cell.angle_gamma   90.00
#
_symmetry.space_group_name_H-M   'P 1'
#
loop_
_entity.id
_entity.type
_entity.pdbx_description
1 polymer ?
#
loop_
_entity_poly.entity_id
_entity_poly.type
_entity_poly.pdbx_seq_one_letter_code
_entity_poly.pdbx_strand_id
1 'polypeptide(L)'
;NHEVPLRLESDLLSNEVLIDTIVNGLYDKDKITKSIDNSRHFIKPESKGPWFTILNFDLYPTTDVDNALEELYKQFEEMQIIENGEIQHSINLLFMLSEAKHIDKTIDDIYLFFLEYVRKLQKNNKFPPADLFTEYEPIRDSAYGYGYWINDSYKHYSSKLNKILAQQQQIALRKRYPQFLADLRNNLKEDTAKFCE
;
A
#
# COMPACT_ATOMS: atom_id res chain seq x y z
N ASN A 1 -33.90 12.11 16.15
CA ASN A 1 -33.43 10.84 15.58
C ASN A 1 -32.99 11.08 14.14
N HIS A 2 -31.70 11.30 13.93
CA HIS A 2 -31.13 11.25 12.59
C HIS A 2 -30.74 9.79 12.33
N GLU A 3 -31.60 9.07 11.64
CA GLU A 3 -31.20 7.79 11.05
C GLU A 3 -30.15 8.11 9.98
N VAL A 4 -28.91 7.68 10.20
CA VAL A 4 -27.87 7.71 9.17
C VAL A 4 -28.04 6.41 8.39
N PRO A 5 -28.59 6.44 7.15
CA PRO A 5 -28.72 5.24 6.35
C PRO A 5 -27.33 4.69 6.06
N LEU A 6 -27.06 3.48 6.53
CA LEU A 6 -25.80 2.78 6.32
C LEU A 6 -25.75 2.33 4.86
N ARG A 7 -25.07 3.11 4.02
CA ARG A 7 -24.89 2.78 2.60
C ARG A 7 -23.74 1.80 2.47
N LEU A 8 -24.06 0.51 2.30
CA LEU A 8 -23.07 -0.55 2.12
C LEU A 8 -22.26 -0.41 0.82
N GLU A 9 -22.73 0.41 -0.10
CA GLU A 9 -22.03 0.81 -1.33
C GLU A 9 -20.96 1.90 -1.10
N SER A 10 -20.83 2.39 0.13
CA SER A 10 -19.83 3.42 0.46
C SER A 10 -18.49 2.79 0.82
N ASP A 11 -17.40 3.46 0.43
CA ASP A 11 -16.02 3.08 0.81
C ASP A 11 -15.71 3.36 2.30
N LEU A 12 -16.74 3.38 3.16
CA LEU A 12 -16.62 3.63 4.60
C LEU A 12 -15.98 2.44 5.33
N LEU A 13 -16.36 1.23 4.94
CA LEU A 13 -15.80 -0.02 5.45
C LEU A 13 -15.26 -0.82 4.26
N SER A 14 -14.06 -1.37 4.40
CA SER A 14 -13.50 -2.24 3.37
C SER A 14 -14.36 -3.49 3.22
N ASN A 15 -14.35 -4.09 2.02
CA ASN A 15 -15.06 -5.34 1.78
C ASN A 15 -14.62 -6.46 2.73
N GLU A 16 -13.33 -6.50 3.09
CA GLU A 16 -12.81 -7.44 4.10
C GLU A 16 -13.51 -7.23 5.46
N VAL A 17 -13.60 -5.98 5.94
CA VAL A 17 -14.28 -5.67 7.21
C VAL A 17 -15.78 -5.94 7.12
N LEU A 18 -16.44 -5.65 5.99
CA LEU A 18 -17.86 -5.95 5.79
C LEU A 18 -18.13 -7.46 5.82
N ILE A 19 -17.29 -8.28 5.18
CA ILE A 19 -17.40 -9.74 5.21
C ILE A 19 -17.21 -10.25 6.64
N ASP A 20 -16.15 -9.81 7.32
CA ASP A 20 -15.89 -10.22 8.70
C ASP A 20 -17.06 -9.86 9.62
N THR A 21 -17.60 -8.66 9.48
CA THR A 21 -18.65 -8.16 10.39
C THR A 21 -20.03 -8.76 10.08
N ILE A 22 -20.44 -8.76 8.81
CA ILE A 22 -21.81 -9.11 8.39
C ILE A 22 -21.95 -10.63 8.17
N VAL A 23 -20.96 -11.25 7.53
CA VAL A 23 -21.02 -12.67 7.15
C VAL A 23 -20.48 -13.54 8.28
N ASN A 24 -19.33 -13.16 8.84
CA ASN A 24 -18.65 -13.98 9.84
C ASN A 24 -19.00 -13.61 11.29
N GLY A 25 -19.68 -12.49 11.53
CA GLY A 25 -20.05 -12.02 12.87
C GLY A 25 -18.85 -11.60 13.74
N LEU A 26 -17.71 -11.30 13.13
CA LEU A 26 -16.46 -10.93 13.78
C LEU A 26 -16.35 -9.40 13.86
N TYR A 27 -16.45 -8.87 15.08
CA TYR A 27 -16.39 -7.44 15.35
C TYR A 27 -15.01 -7.06 15.92
N ASP A 28 -14.05 -6.84 15.04
CA ASP A 28 -12.72 -6.34 15.40
C ASP A 28 -12.72 -4.80 15.41
N LYS A 29 -12.73 -4.23 16.62
CA LYS A 29 -12.80 -2.78 16.83
C LYS A 29 -11.65 -2.04 16.15
N ASP A 30 -10.44 -2.60 16.17
CA ASP A 30 -9.26 -1.91 15.64
C ASP A 30 -9.26 -1.95 14.11
N LYS A 31 -9.66 -3.08 13.49
CA LYS A 31 -9.85 -3.16 12.04
C LYS A 31 -10.98 -2.25 11.55
N ILE A 32 -12.10 -2.22 12.25
CA ILE A 32 -13.24 -1.35 11.92
C ILE A 32 -12.82 0.12 12.02
N THR A 33 -12.15 0.51 13.12
CA THR A 33 -11.67 1.89 13.32
C THR A 33 -10.67 2.28 12.24
N LYS A 34 -9.68 1.43 11.94
CA LYS A 34 -8.74 1.65 10.84
C LYS A 34 -9.45 1.77 9.50
N SER A 35 -10.48 0.97 9.24
CA SER A 35 -11.21 1.05 7.97
C SER A 35 -12.00 2.36 7.84
N ILE A 36 -12.61 2.83 8.94
CA ILE A 36 -13.33 4.11 8.98
C ILE A 36 -12.35 5.27 8.83
N ASP A 37 -11.26 5.25 9.60
CA ASP A 37 -10.20 6.26 9.56
C ASP A 37 -9.56 6.33 8.17
N ASN A 38 -9.46 5.20 7.48
CA ASN A 38 -8.96 5.12 6.11
C ASN A 38 -10.02 5.35 5.03
N SER A 39 -11.27 5.62 5.40
CA SER A 39 -12.30 5.90 4.40
C SER A 39 -12.10 7.28 3.78
N ARG A 40 -12.49 7.42 2.52
CA ARG A 40 -12.48 8.70 1.80
C ARG A 40 -13.21 9.84 2.52
N HIS A 41 -14.12 9.51 3.43
CA HIS A 41 -14.96 10.45 4.17
C HIS A 41 -14.28 11.03 5.42
N PHE A 42 -13.28 10.34 5.98
CA PHE A 42 -12.65 10.72 7.25
C PHE A 42 -11.14 10.96 7.16
N ILE A 43 -10.46 10.57 6.07
CA ILE A 43 -9.06 10.94 5.87
C ILE A 43 -8.93 12.42 5.50
N LYS A 44 -8.10 13.16 6.26
CA LYS A 44 -7.64 14.51 5.89
C LYS A 44 -6.70 14.46 4.67
N PRO A 45 -6.91 15.29 3.63
CA PRO A 45 -6.05 15.35 2.43
C PRO A 45 -4.55 15.46 2.73
N GLU A 46 -4.22 16.18 3.80
CA GLU A 46 -2.86 16.48 4.26
C GLU A 46 -2.05 15.25 4.68
N SER A 47 -2.71 14.12 5.04
CA SER A 47 -2.02 12.94 5.58
C SER A 47 -1.74 11.86 4.53
N LYS A 48 -2.12 12.07 3.26
CA LYS A 48 -2.01 11.02 2.23
C LYS A 48 -0.71 11.05 1.43
N GLY A 49 0.09 12.11 1.50
CA GLY A 49 1.33 12.22 0.73
C GLY A 49 1.11 12.67 -0.72
N PRO A 50 2.20 12.86 -1.49
CA PRO A 50 2.16 13.53 -2.79
C PRO A 50 1.36 12.79 -3.87
N TRP A 51 1.28 11.46 -3.81
CA TRP A 51 0.49 10.67 -4.77
C TRP A 51 -0.99 11.06 -4.77
N PHE A 52 -1.53 11.51 -3.62
CA PHE A 52 -2.93 11.90 -3.53
C PHE A 52 -3.22 13.22 -4.26
N THR A 53 -2.33 14.20 -4.15
CA THR A 53 -2.42 15.45 -4.92
C THR A 53 -2.35 15.17 -6.41
N ILE A 54 -1.43 14.29 -6.83
CA ILE A 54 -1.28 13.89 -8.24
C ILE A 54 -2.50 13.12 -8.74
N LEU A 55 -3.10 12.25 -7.91
CA LEU A 55 -4.31 11.51 -8.27
C LEU A 55 -5.52 12.43 -8.53
N ASN A 56 -5.62 13.54 -7.78
CA ASN A 56 -6.71 14.51 -7.88
C ASN A 56 -6.27 15.77 -8.65
N PHE A 57 -5.42 15.61 -9.67
CA PHE A 57 -4.81 16.72 -10.42
C PHE A 57 -5.85 17.70 -11.01
N ASP A 58 -7.09 17.26 -11.24
CA ASP A 58 -8.19 18.08 -11.75
C ASP A 58 -8.71 19.10 -10.73
N LEU A 59 -8.43 18.88 -9.44
CA LEU A 59 -8.83 19.75 -8.34
C LEU A 59 -7.76 20.78 -7.95
N TYR A 60 -6.54 20.64 -8.47
CA TYR A 60 -5.39 21.45 -8.09
C TYR A 60 -4.80 22.23 -9.28
N PRO A 61 -4.23 23.43 -9.05
CA PRO A 61 -3.40 24.11 -10.03
C PRO A 61 -2.23 23.22 -10.48
N THR A 62 -1.80 23.38 -11.74
CA THR A 62 -0.65 22.65 -12.30
C THR A 62 0.61 22.80 -11.45
N THR A 63 0.86 23.99 -10.88
CA THR A 63 2.00 24.24 -9.99
C THR A 63 2.00 23.35 -8.75
N ASP A 64 0.82 23.04 -8.20
CA ASP A 64 0.70 22.22 -7.00
C ASP A 64 0.91 20.73 -7.33
N VAL A 65 0.48 20.31 -8.53
CA VAL A 65 0.73 18.97 -9.05
C VAL A 65 2.22 18.77 -9.35
N ASP A 66 2.87 19.76 -9.95
CA ASP A 66 4.31 19.71 -10.21
C ASP A 66 5.12 19.68 -8.90
N ASN A 67 4.77 20.50 -7.91
CA ASN A 67 5.36 20.45 -6.57
C ASN A 67 5.17 19.07 -5.90
N ALA A 68 3.98 18.47 -6.04
CA ALA A 68 3.72 17.14 -5.52
C ALA A 68 4.56 16.07 -6.24
N LEU A 69 4.81 16.22 -7.54
CA LEU A 69 5.67 15.32 -8.30
C LEU A 69 7.14 15.42 -7.85
N GLU A 70 7.65 16.63 -7.61
CA GLU A 70 8.99 16.84 -7.05
C GLU A 70 9.13 16.20 -5.67
N GLU A 71 8.16 16.42 -4.79
CA GLU A 71 8.14 15.82 -3.45
C GLU A 71 8.03 14.29 -3.53
N LEU A 72 7.24 13.75 -4.46
CA LEU A 72 7.14 12.30 -4.68
C LEU A 72 8.50 11.69 -5.02
N TYR A 73 9.24 12.29 -5.96
CA TYR A 73 10.58 11.81 -6.33
C TYR A 73 11.56 11.89 -5.17
N LYS A 74 11.53 12.98 -4.41
CA LYS A 74 12.34 13.12 -3.20
C LYS A 74 12.04 12.02 -2.17
N GLN A 75 10.77 11.71 -1.94
CA GLN A 75 10.38 10.62 -1.03
C GLN A 75 10.84 9.24 -1.50
N PHE A 76 10.88 8.99 -2.81
CA PHE A 76 11.53 7.80 -3.37
C PHE A 76 13.05 7.79 -3.15
N GLU A 77 13.73 8.92 -3.35
CA GLU A 77 15.18 9.01 -3.13
C GLU A 77 15.56 8.75 -1.67
N GLU A 78 14.80 9.31 -0.74
CA GLU A 78 15.01 9.16 0.71
C GLU A 78 14.49 7.81 1.26
N MET A 79 13.87 6.99 0.41
CA MET A 79 13.24 5.72 0.77
C MET A 79 12.21 5.88 1.90
N GLN A 80 11.33 6.87 1.76
CA GLN A 80 10.23 7.14 2.70
C GLN A 80 8.96 6.36 2.34
N ILE A 81 8.75 6.06 1.05
CA ILE A 81 7.57 5.33 0.57
C ILE A 81 7.78 3.83 0.72
N ILE A 82 7.33 3.26 1.84
CA ILE A 82 7.55 1.83 2.17
C ILE A 82 6.30 0.97 2.01
N GLU A 83 5.12 1.58 2.04
CA GLU A 83 3.84 0.87 2.02
C GLU A 83 3.47 0.44 0.60
N ASN A 84 3.06 -0.82 0.42
CA ASN A 84 2.75 -1.38 -0.91
C ASN A 84 1.68 -0.58 -1.67
N GLY A 85 0.65 -0.10 -0.96
CA GLY A 85 -0.43 0.68 -1.57
C GLY A 85 0.07 2.01 -2.11
N GLU A 86 0.91 2.69 -1.34
CA GLU A 86 1.49 3.97 -1.71
C GLU A 86 2.49 3.82 -2.87
N ILE A 87 3.34 2.79 -2.84
CA ILE A 87 4.23 2.45 -3.96
C ILE A 87 3.41 2.23 -5.23
N GLN A 88 2.33 1.45 -5.16
CA GLN A 88 1.50 1.16 -6.32
C GLN A 88 0.77 2.39 -6.86
N HIS A 89 0.20 3.23 -5.99
CA HIS A 89 -0.39 4.50 -6.41
C HIS A 89 0.63 5.37 -7.12
N SER A 90 1.78 5.57 -6.49
CA SER A 90 2.85 6.43 -7.02
C SER A 90 3.34 5.96 -8.40
N ILE A 91 3.66 4.67 -8.56
CA ILE A 91 4.18 4.15 -9.83
C ILE A 91 3.11 4.16 -10.94
N ASN A 92 1.86 3.83 -10.62
CA ASN A 92 0.77 3.89 -11.61
C ASN A 92 0.49 5.33 -12.06
N LEU A 93 0.56 6.30 -11.15
CA LEU A 93 0.46 7.72 -11.51
C LEU A 93 1.62 8.18 -12.40
N LEU A 94 2.85 7.71 -12.14
CA LEU A 94 3.97 7.97 -13.05
C LEU A 94 3.73 7.38 -14.45
N PHE A 95 3.17 6.16 -14.55
CA PHE A 95 2.80 5.58 -15.85
C PHE A 95 1.78 6.45 -16.59
N MET A 96 0.73 6.91 -15.90
CA MET A 96 -0.24 7.84 -16.46
C MET A 96 0.44 9.13 -16.96
N LEU A 97 1.31 9.76 -16.16
CA LEU A 97 1.99 10.99 -16.53
C LEU A 97 2.92 10.81 -17.73
N SER A 98 3.56 9.64 -17.84
CA SER A 98 4.39 9.26 -19.00
C SER A 98 3.55 9.10 -20.26
N GLU A 99 2.42 8.38 -20.17
CA GLU A 99 1.48 8.23 -21.28
C GLU A 99 0.94 9.59 -21.76
N ALA A 100 0.61 10.48 -20.81
CA ALA A 100 0.17 11.84 -21.09
C ALA A 100 1.30 12.78 -21.58
N LYS A 101 2.56 12.31 -21.61
CA LYS A 101 3.76 13.09 -21.94
C LYS A 101 3.98 14.31 -21.05
N HIS A 102 3.50 14.25 -19.80
CA HIS A 102 3.74 15.29 -18.78
C HIS A 102 5.15 15.17 -18.17
N ILE A 103 5.75 13.98 -18.23
CA ILE A 103 7.12 13.72 -17.80
C ILE A 103 7.97 13.16 -18.94
N ASP A 104 9.25 13.52 -18.96
CA ASP A 104 10.23 13.00 -19.93
C ASP A 104 10.79 11.64 -19.47
N LYS A 105 9.89 10.66 -19.35
CA LYS A 105 10.20 9.25 -19.05
C LYS A 105 9.26 8.36 -19.81
N THR A 106 9.76 7.24 -20.31
CA THR A 106 8.92 6.20 -20.89
C THR A 106 8.33 5.29 -19.80
N ILE A 107 7.30 4.52 -20.14
CA ILE A 107 6.75 3.48 -19.26
C ILE A 107 7.85 2.49 -18.83
N ASP A 108 8.76 2.13 -19.74
CA ASP A 108 9.90 1.25 -19.43
C ASP A 108 10.86 1.88 -18.42
N ASP A 109 11.18 3.17 -18.56
CA ASP A 109 12.04 3.88 -17.61
C ASP A 109 11.44 3.89 -16.20
N ILE A 110 10.12 4.09 -16.09
CA ILE A 110 9.41 4.09 -14.81
C ILE A 110 9.39 2.67 -14.22
N TYR A 111 9.20 1.65 -15.04
CA TYR A 111 9.25 0.27 -14.57
C TYR A 111 10.65 -0.13 -14.08
N LEU A 112 11.71 0.28 -14.79
CA LEU A 112 13.09 0.09 -14.33
C LEU A 112 13.35 0.83 -13.02
N PHE A 113 12.90 2.09 -12.91
CA PHE A 113 12.95 2.88 -11.68
C PHE A 113 12.27 2.14 -10.51
N PHE A 114 11.08 1.58 -10.71
CA PHE A 114 10.38 0.78 -9.70
C PHE A 114 11.22 -0.43 -9.25
N LEU A 115 11.79 -1.19 -10.19
CA LEU A 115 12.60 -2.37 -9.86
C LEU A 115 13.85 -1.99 -9.05
N GLU A 116 14.50 -0.87 -9.40
CA GLU A 116 15.63 -0.35 -8.65
C GLU A 116 15.23 0.12 -7.26
N TYR A 117 14.10 0.82 -7.14
CA TYR A 117 13.58 1.28 -5.86
C TYR A 117 13.30 0.12 -4.91
N VAL A 118 12.59 -0.90 -5.39
CA VAL A 118 12.32 -2.12 -4.63
C VAL A 118 13.62 -2.81 -4.19
N ARG A 119 14.62 -2.89 -5.08
CA ARG A 119 15.95 -3.43 -4.74
C ARG A 119 16.64 -2.60 -3.65
N LYS A 120 16.56 -1.27 -3.71
CA LYS A 120 17.12 -0.37 -2.69
C LYS A 120 16.45 -0.59 -1.34
N LEU A 121 15.13 -0.66 -1.28
CA LEU A 121 14.39 -0.96 -0.05
C LEU A 121 14.80 -2.32 0.54
N GLN A 122 14.90 -3.34 -0.30
CA GLN A 122 15.27 -4.69 0.13
C GLN A 122 16.71 -4.76 0.65
N LYS A 123 17.65 -4.06 0.01
CA LYS A 123 19.06 -3.98 0.44
C LYS A 123 19.21 -3.28 1.79
N ASN A 124 18.42 -2.24 2.03
CA ASN A 124 18.45 -1.46 3.27
C ASN A 124 17.53 -2.02 4.38
N ASN A 125 16.94 -3.20 4.18
CA ASN A 125 15.99 -3.83 5.11
C ASN A 125 14.81 -2.92 5.51
N LYS A 126 14.42 -1.99 4.62
CA LYS A 126 13.26 -1.10 4.80
C LYS A 126 11.95 -1.72 4.29
N PHE A 127 12.03 -2.80 3.53
CA PHE A 127 10.86 -3.46 2.96
C PHE A 127 10.06 -4.15 4.09
N PRO A 128 8.73 -3.91 4.21
CA PRO A 128 7.93 -4.54 5.24
C PRO A 128 7.87 -6.06 5.02
N PRO A 129 7.97 -6.88 6.08
CA PRO A 129 7.80 -8.33 5.95
C PRO A 129 6.37 -8.67 5.54
N ALA A 130 6.20 -9.81 4.87
CA ALA A 130 4.87 -10.36 4.63
C ALA A 130 4.19 -10.70 5.95
N ASP A 131 2.86 -10.57 5.98
CA ASP A 131 2.05 -11.10 7.07
C ASP A 131 2.09 -12.64 7.04
N LEU A 132 2.24 -13.23 8.22
CA LEU A 132 2.27 -14.68 8.42
C LEU A 132 0.89 -15.32 8.29
N PHE A 133 -0.18 -14.56 8.54
CA PHE A 133 -1.55 -15.09 8.67
C PHE A 133 -2.45 -14.77 7.47
N THR A 134 -1.96 -13.99 6.51
CA THR A 134 -2.72 -13.68 5.30
C THR A 134 -2.51 -14.77 4.25
N GLU A 135 -3.38 -15.78 4.25
CA GLU A 135 -3.33 -16.91 3.29
C GLU A 135 -3.76 -16.53 1.87
N TYR A 136 -4.54 -15.46 1.72
CA TYR A 136 -5.06 -15.00 0.44
C TYR A 136 -5.16 -13.47 0.42
N GLU A 137 -4.32 -12.83 -0.39
CA GLU A 137 -4.58 -11.46 -0.82
C GLU A 137 -5.21 -11.50 -2.22
N PRO A 138 -6.47 -11.02 -2.38
CA PRO A 138 -7.02 -10.83 -3.71
C PRO A 138 -6.14 -9.86 -4.51
N ILE A 139 -6.23 -9.90 -5.84
CA ILE A 139 -5.60 -8.88 -6.68
C ILE A 139 -6.21 -7.54 -6.27
N ARG A 140 -5.45 -6.74 -5.55
CA ARG A 140 -5.86 -5.40 -5.13
C ARG A 140 -5.69 -4.47 -6.32
N ASP A 141 -6.80 -3.94 -6.81
CA ASP A 141 -6.87 -2.86 -7.79
C ASP A 141 -6.94 -1.48 -7.13
N SER A 142 -6.84 -1.45 -5.80
CA SER A 142 -7.01 -0.26 -4.98
C SER A 142 -6.23 -0.35 -3.66
N ALA A 143 -5.98 0.80 -3.05
CA ALA A 143 -5.49 0.96 -1.68
C ALA A 143 -6.01 2.26 -1.08
N TYR A 144 -6.20 2.29 0.24
CA TYR A 144 -6.68 3.46 0.99
C TYR A 144 -8.04 4.01 0.51
N GLY A 145 -8.88 3.15 -0.07
CA GLY A 145 -10.16 3.55 -0.67
C GLY A 145 -10.05 4.24 -2.03
N TYR A 146 -8.89 4.18 -2.68
CA TYR A 146 -8.67 4.71 -4.03
C TYR A 146 -8.21 3.61 -4.98
N GLY A 147 -8.82 3.54 -6.16
CA GLY A 147 -8.36 2.69 -7.25
C GLY A 147 -7.01 3.16 -7.78
N TYR A 148 -6.17 2.21 -8.20
CA TYR A 148 -4.96 2.54 -8.94
C TYR A 148 -5.33 3.07 -10.32
N TRP A 149 -4.62 4.09 -10.78
CA TRP A 149 -4.80 4.63 -12.13
C TRP A 149 -4.19 3.66 -13.16
N ILE A 150 -5.02 2.78 -13.73
CA ILE A 150 -4.57 1.74 -14.67
C ILE A 150 -5.27 1.90 -16.02
N ASN A 151 -4.49 2.17 -17.07
CA ASN A 151 -4.93 2.16 -18.46
C ASN A 151 -4.50 0.86 -19.17
N ASP A 152 -5.22 0.46 -20.20
CA ASP A 152 -4.97 -0.79 -20.94
C ASP A 152 -3.57 -0.84 -21.57
N SER A 153 -3.02 0.32 -21.96
CA SER A 153 -1.68 0.45 -22.57
C SER A 153 -0.55 -0.09 -21.69
N TYR A 154 -0.61 0.14 -20.38
CA TYR A 154 0.43 -0.27 -19.42
C TYR A 154 -0.08 -1.22 -18.32
N LYS A 155 -1.34 -1.67 -18.39
CA LYS A 155 -1.94 -2.65 -17.46
C LYS A 155 -1.06 -3.87 -17.19
N HIS A 156 -0.34 -4.33 -18.20
CA HIS A 156 0.59 -5.45 -18.08
C HIS A 156 1.82 -5.14 -17.20
N TYR A 157 2.27 -3.89 -17.11
CA TYR A 157 3.27 -3.44 -16.12
C TYR A 157 2.63 -3.34 -14.73
N SER A 158 1.48 -2.68 -14.60
CA SER A 158 0.77 -2.54 -13.32
C SER A 158 0.51 -3.87 -12.64
N SER A 159 0.09 -4.90 -13.40
CA SER A 159 -0.16 -6.25 -12.87
C SER A 159 1.08 -6.96 -12.32
N LYS A 160 2.30 -6.55 -12.74
CA LYS A 160 3.56 -7.09 -12.24
C LYS A 160 3.96 -6.44 -10.92
N LEU A 161 3.58 -5.19 -10.68
CA LEU A 161 3.97 -4.43 -9.48
C LEU A 161 3.58 -5.18 -8.21
N ASN A 162 2.30 -5.54 -8.07
CA ASN A 162 1.80 -6.25 -6.88
C ASN A 162 2.52 -7.58 -6.66
N LYS A 163 2.74 -8.35 -7.73
CA LYS A 163 3.46 -9.64 -7.66
C LYS A 163 4.88 -9.46 -7.14
N ILE A 164 5.59 -8.44 -7.63
CA ILE A 164 6.95 -8.14 -7.21
C ILE A 164 6.98 -7.71 -5.75
N LEU A 165 6.08 -6.80 -5.34
CA LEU A 165 6.00 -6.35 -3.95
C LEU A 165 5.72 -7.52 -3.00
N ALA A 166 4.72 -8.35 -3.28
CA ALA A 166 4.40 -9.53 -2.48
C ALA A 166 5.59 -10.51 -2.37
N GLN A 167 6.31 -10.75 -3.47
CA GLN A 167 7.53 -11.58 -3.43
C GLN A 167 8.62 -11.00 -2.54
N GLN A 168 8.82 -9.68 -2.56
CA GLN A 168 9.84 -9.04 -1.73
C GLN A 168 9.45 -9.00 -0.25
N GLN A 169 8.16 -8.88 0.06
CA GLN A 169 7.66 -9.02 1.43
C GLN A 169 7.98 -10.41 1.99
N GLN A 170 7.81 -11.46 1.18
CA GLN A 170 8.17 -12.83 1.55
C GLN A 170 9.68 -13.00 1.79
N ILE A 171 10.53 -12.36 0.98
CA ILE A 171 11.98 -12.37 1.21
C ILE A 171 12.33 -11.61 2.50
N ALA A 172 11.71 -10.45 2.74
CA ALA A 172 11.90 -9.67 3.96
C ALA A 172 11.47 -10.44 5.22
N LEU A 173 10.36 -11.19 5.15
CA LEU A 173 9.92 -12.09 6.22
C LEU A 173 10.94 -13.20 6.49
N ARG A 174 11.42 -13.89 5.44
CA ARG A 174 12.43 -14.96 5.58
C ARG A 174 13.73 -14.49 6.22
N LYS A 175 14.13 -13.24 5.99
CA LYS A 175 15.30 -12.64 6.66
C LYS A 175 15.13 -12.56 8.18
N ARG A 176 13.90 -12.54 8.70
CA ARG A 176 13.60 -12.52 10.15
C ARG A 176 13.54 -13.91 10.78
N TYR A 177 13.43 -14.98 10.00
CA TYR A 177 13.34 -16.36 10.52
C TYR A 177 14.48 -16.77 11.44
N PRO A 178 15.76 -16.44 11.16
CA PRO A 178 16.84 -16.76 12.08
C PRO A 178 16.65 -16.13 13.46
N GLN A 179 16.12 -14.90 13.52
CA GLN A 179 15.82 -14.21 14.78
C GLN A 179 14.64 -14.86 15.49
N PHE A 180 13.53 -15.13 14.79
CA PHE A 180 12.38 -15.83 15.37
C PHE A 180 12.77 -17.19 15.97
N LEU A 181 13.63 -17.93 15.28
CA LEU A 181 14.12 -19.23 15.75
C LEU A 181 15.03 -19.08 16.98
N ALA A 182 15.84 -18.03 17.07
CA ALA A 182 16.62 -17.73 18.26
C ALA A 182 15.72 -17.37 19.45
N ASP A 183 14.72 -16.53 19.23
CA ASP A 183 13.75 -16.11 20.25
C ASP A 183 12.93 -17.31 20.76
N LEU A 184 12.43 -18.17 19.87
CA LEU A 184 11.71 -19.40 20.24
C LEU A 184 12.57 -20.34 21.07
N ARG A 185 13.85 -20.54 20.71
CA ARG A 185 14.78 -21.37 21.47
C ARG A 185 15.06 -20.82 22.87
N ASN A 186 15.13 -19.50 23.00
CA ASN A 186 15.36 -18.85 24.29
C ASN A 186 14.10 -18.94 25.16
N ASN A 187 12.93 -18.62 24.61
CA ASN A 187 11.66 -18.72 25.34
C ASN A 187 11.40 -20.16 25.80
N LEU A 188 11.64 -21.17 24.96
CA LEU A 188 11.48 -22.58 25.36
C LEU A 188 12.34 -22.96 26.58
N LYS A 189 13.51 -22.34 26.75
CA LYS A 189 14.43 -22.63 27.86
C LYS A 189 14.11 -21.83 29.13
N GLU A 190 13.80 -20.55 28.97
CA GLU A 190 13.75 -19.59 30.08
C GLU A 190 12.32 -19.26 30.52
N ASP A 191 11.33 -19.36 29.63
CA ASP A 191 9.95 -18.96 29.87
C ASP A 191 8.96 -19.73 28.98
N THR A 192 8.55 -20.90 29.47
CA THR A 192 7.64 -21.80 28.75
C THR A 192 6.23 -21.25 28.59
N ALA A 193 5.80 -20.30 29.44
CA ALA A 193 4.52 -19.61 29.26
C ALA A 193 4.59 -18.71 28.02
N LYS A 194 5.65 -17.90 27.89
CA LYS A 194 5.88 -17.04 26.73
C LYS A 194 6.14 -17.79 25.42
N PHE A 195 6.55 -19.05 25.48
CA PHE A 195 6.67 -19.91 24.30
C PHE A 195 5.31 -20.36 23.74
N CYS A 196 4.28 -20.46 24.58
CA CYS A 196 2.95 -20.94 24.21
C CYS A 196 1.99 -19.82 23.75
N GLU A 197 2.40 -18.56 23.84
CA GLU A 197 1.73 -17.37 23.28
C GLU A 197 2.16 -17.13 21.82
#